data_AF-A0A522MZQ2-F1
#
_entry.id   AF-A0A522MZQ2-F1
#
_cell.length_a   1.000
_cell.length_b   1.000
_cell.length_c   1.000
_cell.angle_alpha   90.00
_cell.angle_beta   90.00
_cell.angle_gamma   90.00
#
_symmetry.space_group_name_H-M   'P 1'
#
loop_
_entity.id
_entity.type
_entity.pdbx_description
1 polymer ?
#
loop_
_entity_poly.entity_id
_entity_poly.type
_entity_poly.pdbx_seq_one_letter_code
_entity_poly.pdbx_strand_id
1 'polypeptide(L)'
;AAPQPRASGHPSSGSGGDAAQVERTAKVWDQMDPEAAAKIAQRLPDVYVARVFAQMDPDQVAEILGSLPAKTAARLTTTRANAAPAR
;
A
#
# COMPACT_ATOMS: atom_id res chain seq x y z
N ALA A 1 -19.01 43.29 -16.98
CA ALA A 1 -19.42 42.07 -16.25
C ALA A 1 -18.82 40.89 -17.01
N ALA A 2 -17.67 40.38 -16.59
CA ALA A 2 -17.48 39.30 -15.60
C ALA A 2 -17.12 37.99 -16.34
N PRO A 3 -15.87 37.49 -16.23
CA PRO A 3 -15.49 36.17 -16.73
C PRO A 3 -16.00 35.09 -15.77
N GLN A 4 -16.62 34.03 -16.28
CA GLN A 4 -17.00 32.86 -15.48
C GLN A 4 -16.16 31.64 -15.87
N PRO A 5 -15.86 30.76 -14.88
CA PRO A 5 -14.54 30.15 -14.74
C PRO A 5 -14.43 28.80 -15.45
N ARG A 6 -13.23 28.50 -15.93
CA ARG A 6 -12.83 27.16 -16.36
C ARG A 6 -12.99 26.24 -15.15
N ALA A 7 -13.96 25.34 -15.22
CA ALA A 7 -14.08 24.22 -14.29
C ALA A 7 -12.92 23.25 -14.54
N SER A 8 -11.72 23.65 -14.13
CA SER A 8 -10.63 22.74 -13.83
C SER A 8 -10.98 22.06 -12.53
N GLY A 9 -11.84 21.04 -12.61
CA GLY A 9 -12.06 20.09 -11.53
C GLY A 9 -10.76 19.36 -11.25
N HIS A 10 -9.86 20.00 -10.51
CA HIS A 10 -8.88 19.28 -9.72
C HIS A 10 -9.69 18.46 -8.71
N PRO A 11 -9.64 17.13 -8.73
CA PRO A 11 -10.34 16.35 -7.73
C PRO A 11 -9.73 16.68 -6.37
N SER A 12 -10.47 17.45 -5.58
CA SER A 12 -10.22 17.66 -4.17
C SER A 12 -10.22 16.31 -3.47
N SER A 13 -9.03 15.90 -3.05
CA SER A 13 -8.71 15.34 -1.73
C SER A 13 -9.88 14.72 -0.95
N GLY A 14 -9.81 13.40 -0.73
CA GLY A 14 -10.46 12.74 0.40
C GLY A 14 -11.01 11.35 0.10
N SER A 15 -10.31 10.31 0.56
CA SER A 15 -10.76 8.93 0.81
C SER A 15 -11.00 7.97 -0.37
N GLY A 16 -11.19 8.44 -1.61
CA GLY A 16 -11.36 7.56 -2.78
C GLY A 16 -10.08 7.21 -3.53
N GLY A 17 -9.07 8.10 -3.48
CA GLY A 17 -7.80 7.93 -4.21
C GLY A 17 -6.86 6.95 -3.54
N ASP A 18 -6.94 6.84 -2.22
CA ASP A 18 -6.04 6.05 -1.38
C ASP A 18 -6.22 4.55 -1.63
N ALA A 19 -7.48 4.10 -1.73
CA ALA A 19 -7.81 2.70 -2.02
C ALA A 19 -7.41 2.30 -3.45
N ALA A 20 -7.73 3.13 -4.45
CA ALA A 20 -7.33 2.89 -5.84
C ALA A 20 -5.79 2.90 -6.00
N GLN A 21 -5.10 3.77 -5.26
CA GLN A 21 -3.65 3.80 -5.24
C GLN A 21 -3.08 2.55 -4.57
N VAL A 22 -3.65 2.09 -3.45
CA VAL A 22 -3.25 0.85 -2.77
C VAL A 22 -3.41 -0.36 -3.69
N GLU A 23 -4.53 -0.49 -4.40
CA GLU A 23 -4.76 -1.59 -5.34
C GLU A 23 -3.78 -1.54 -6.52
N ARG A 24 -3.52 -0.36 -7.08
CA ARG A 24 -2.52 -0.20 -8.15
C ARG A 24 -1.12 -0.57 -7.65
N THR A 25 -0.74 -0.13 -6.45
CA THR A 25 0.55 -0.49 -5.84
C THR A 25 0.64 -2.00 -5.63
N ALA A 26 -0.42 -2.64 -5.14
CA ALA A 26 -0.48 -4.09 -4.96
C ALA A 26 -0.22 -4.84 -6.28
N LYS A 27 -0.88 -4.44 -7.37
CA LYS A 27 -0.65 -5.00 -8.72
C LYS A 27 0.77 -4.75 -9.22
N VAL A 28 1.33 -3.57 -8.97
CA VAL A 28 2.72 -3.28 -9.36
C VAL A 28 3.70 -4.14 -8.56
N TRP A 29 3.45 -4.36 -7.28
CA TRP A 29 4.31 -5.18 -6.42
C TRP A 29 4.18 -6.67 -6.72
N ASP A 30 3.01 -7.12 -7.17
CA ASP A 30 2.76 -8.47 -7.65
C ASP A 30 3.59 -8.81 -8.91
N GLN A 31 3.70 -7.85 -9.83
CA GLN A 31 4.51 -8.00 -11.05
C GLN A 31 5.99 -7.62 -10.85
N MET A 32 6.35 -7.11 -9.68
CA MET A 32 7.72 -6.68 -9.36
C MET A 32 8.45 -7.76 -8.59
N ASP A 33 9.77 -7.75 -8.71
CA ASP A 33 10.63 -8.59 -7.89
C ASP A 33 10.39 -8.38 -6.37
N PRO A 34 10.25 -9.47 -5.58
CA PRO A 34 9.91 -9.38 -4.18
C PRO A 34 10.98 -8.68 -3.33
N GLU A 35 12.28 -8.76 -3.70
CA GLU A 35 13.34 -8.03 -3.01
C GLU A 35 13.26 -6.53 -3.27
N ALA A 36 12.88 -6.13 -4.50
CA ALA A 36 12.64 -4.74 -4.83
C ALA A 36 11.43 -4.18 -4.06
N ALA A 37 10.33 -4.92 -4.03
CA ALA A 37 9.14 -4.56 -3.25
C ALA A 37 9.46 -4.46 -1.75
N ALA A 38 10.28 -5.37 -1.20
CA ALA A 38 10.76 -5.33 0.18
C ALA A 38 11.56 -4.06 0.50
N LYS A 39 12.43 -3.61 -0.41
CA LYS A 39 13.17 -2.34 -0.25
C LYS A 39 12.23 -1.13 -0.25
N ILE A 40 11.18 -1.15 -1.05
CA ILE A 40 10.17 -0.08 -1.08
C ILE A 40 9.32 -0.11 0.20
N ALA A 41 8.89 -1.29 0.64
CA ALA A 41 8.11 -1.48 1.86
C ALA A 41 8.82 -0.91 3.09
N GLN A 42 10.15 -1.04 3.17
CA GLN A 42 10.96 -0.46 4.25
C GLN A 42 10.97 1.08 4.29
N ARG A 43 10.69 1.73 3.16
CA ARG A 43 10.69 3.19 3.02
C ARG A 43 9.29 3.78 3.15
N LEU A 44 8.26 2.94 3.18
CA LEU A 44 6.86 3.33 3.28
C LEU A 44 6.34 3.12 4.72
N PRO A 45 5.25 3.80 5.10
CA PRO A 45 4.63 3.60 6.41
C PRO A 45 4.08 2.19 6.54
N ASP A 46 4.29 1.53 7.69
CA ASP A 46 3.86 0.16 7.95
C ASP A 46 2.35 -0.03 7.71
N VAL A 47 1.53 0.97 8.08
CA VAL A 47 0.07 0.95 7.88
C VAL A 47 -0.30 0.95 6.40
N TYR A 48 0.43 1.70 5.56
CA TYR A 48 0.18 1.72 4.11
C TYR A 48 0.57 0.38 3.48
N VAL A 49 1.74 -0.15 3.85
CA VAL A 49 2.22 -1.47 3.40
C VAL A 49 1.24 -2.57 3.80
N ALA A 50 0.73 -2.56 5.02
CA ALA A 50 -0.26 -3.53 5.47
C ALA A 50 -1.56 -3.47 4.64
N ARG A 51 -2.00 -2.28 4.22
CA ARG A 51 -3.17 -2.12 3.33
C ARG A 51 -2.88 -2.64 1.91
N VAL A 52 -1.68 -2.41 1.39
CA VAL A 52 -1.23 -2.96 0.10
C VAL A 52 -1.18 -4.49 0.16
N PHE A 53 -0.56 -5.06 1.19
CA PHE A 53 -0.50 -6.50 1.40
C PHE A 53 -1.89 -7.14 1.63
N ALA A 54 -2.87 -6.39 2.13
CA ALA A 54 -4.25 -6.86 2.23
C ALA A 54 -4.98 -6.94 0.87
N GLN A 55 -4.42 -6.35 -0.19
CA GLN A 55 -4.92 -6.41 -1.55
C GLN A 55 -4.06 -7.31 -2.47
N MET A 56 -2.94 -7.80 -1.96
CA MET A 56 -2.04 -8.72 -2.67
C MET A 56 -2.34 -10.18 -2.31
N ASP A 57 -1.88 -11.09 -3.17
CA ASP A 57 -1.92 -12.52 -2.90
C ASP A 57 -1.03 -12.87 -1.69
N PRO A 58 -1.51 -13.71 -0.76
CA PRO A 58 -0.78 -14.04 0.46
C PRO A 58 0.57 -14.74 0.19
N ASP A 59 0.68 -15.51 -0.88
CA ASP A 59 1.92 -16.16 -1.30
C ASP A 59 2.98 -15.11 -1.72
N GLN A 60 2.62 -14.14 -2.57
CA GLN A 60 3.51 -13.03 -2.94
C GLN A 60 3.92 -12.20 -1.73
N VAL A 61 3.00 -11.95 -0.80
CA VAL A 61 3.31 -11.23 0.45
C VAL A 61 4.31 -12.02 1.29
N ALA A 62 4.22 -13.35 1.33
CA ALA A 62 5.17 -14.19 2.04
C ALA A 62 6.57 -14.13 1.40
N GLU A 63 6.68 -14.08 0.07
CA GLU A 63 7.96 -13.89 -0.64
C GLU A 63 8.60 -12.54 -0.32
N ILE A 64 7.80 -11.46 -0.33
CA ILE A 64 8.26 -10.11 0.02
C ILE A 64 8.70 -10.06 1.49
N LEU A 65 7.93 -10.66 2.40
CA LEU A 65 8.28 -10.76 3.82
C LEU A 65 9.52 -11.62 4.05
N GLY A 66 9.73 -12.67 3.26
CA GLY A 66 10.94 -13.49 3.28
C GLY A 66 12.18 -12.74 2.80
N SER A 67 11.99 -11.76 1.92
CA SER A 67 13.04 -10.86 1.42
C SER A 67 13.32 -9.68 2.36
N LEU A 68 12.51 -9.49 3.40
CA LEU A 68 12.69 -8.44 4.40
C LEU A 68 13.58 -8.90 5.56
N PRO A 69 14.31 -7.97 6.21
CA PRO A 69 14.96 -8.27 7.48
C PRO A 69 13.92 -8.73 8.51
N ALA A 70 14.23 -9.76 9.28
CA ALA A 70 13.31 -10.36 10.26
C ALA A 70 12.66 -9.33 11.20
N LYS A 71 13.41 -8.28 11.59
CA LYS A 71 12.90 -7.19 12.44
C LYS A 71 11.81 -6.35 11.76
N THR A 72 11.94 -6.10 10.46
CA THR A 72 10.94 -5.36 9.66
C THR A 72 9.74 -6.24 9.38
N ALA A 73 9.96 -7.49 8.97
CA ALA A 73 8.89 -8.46 8.72
C ALA A 73 8.00 -8.64 9.97
N ALA A 74 8.61 -8.82 11.15
CA ALA A 74 7.87 -8.94 12.41
C ALA A 74 7.03 -7.70 12.71
N ARG A 75 7.56 -6.50 12.43
CA ARG A 75 6.84 -5.24 12.64
C ARG A 75 5.66 -5.09 11.68
N LEU A 76 5.85 -5.39 10.39
CA LEU A 76 4.76 -5.34 9.41
C LEU A 76 3.68 -6.37 9.71
N THR A 77 4.05 -7.58 10.11
CA THR A 77 3.12 -8.63 10.53
C THR A 77 2.32 -8.22 11.77
N THR A 78 2.96 -7.59 12.77
CA THR A 78 2.23 -7.09 13.96
C THR A 78 1.27 -5.95 13.61
N THR A 79 1.69 -5.02 12.75
CA THR A 79 0.82 -3.92 12.29
C THR A 79 -0.36 -4.45 11.49
N ARG A 80 -0.16 -5.46 10.63
CA ARG A 80 -1.24 -6.12 9.90
C ARG A 80 -2.22 -6.84 10.83
N ALA A 81 -1.71 -7.55 11.84
CA ALA A 81 -2.53 -8.23 12.83
C ALA A 81 -3.36 -7.26 13.68
N ASN A 82 -2.82 -6.06 13.96
CA ASN A 82 -3.54 -5.00 14.67
C ASN A 82 -4.52 -4.23 13.76
N ALA A 83 -4.21 -4.10 12.47
CA ALA A 83 -5.08 -3.47 11.48
C ALA A 83 -6.27 -4.36 11.06
N ALA A 84 -6.18 -5.67 11.27
CA ALA A 84 -7.32 -6.57 11.14
C ALA A 84 -8.18 -6.47 12.41
N PRO A 85 -9.46 -6.05 12.33
CA PRO A 85 -10.33 -6.11 13.50
C PRO A 85 -10.44 -7.58 13.93
N ALA A 86 -10.19 -7.83 15.22
CA ALA A 86 -10.48 -9.10 15.85
C ALA A 86 -11.95 -9.47 15.53
N ARG A 87 -12.14 -10.57 14.79
CA ARG A 87 -13.46 -11.17 14.57
C ARG A 87 -13.92 -11.91 15.82
#